data_AF-A0A2P5A621-F1
#
_entry.id   AF-A0A2P5A621-F1
#
_cell.length_a   1.000
_cell.length_b   1.000
_cell.length_c   1.000
_cell.angle_alpha   90.00
_cell.angle_beta   90.00
_cell.angle_gamma   90.00
#
_symmetry.space_group_name_H-M   'P 1'
#
loop_
_entity.id
_entity.type
_entity.pdbx_description
1 polymer ?
#
loop_
_entity_poly.entity_id
_entity_poly.type
_entity_poly.pdbx_seq_one_letter_code
_entity_poly.pdbx_strand_id
1 'polypeptide(L)'
;MVSMEVTIFSRETIKPSNVSSLDHLKPQKICLFDQLTPVTYPEVLLFYSICDPNLTLHKTLFIQLKKSLSETLTFFYPFSGRTKNNLYIDDFDAGVPYLEARVNCRMSDYLQLRETESLNKFVAFHPFSKERETSGPQLAIQVNLFTCGGIALGVSVCHKKSDGATLSHFLKSWAALTTRAPDRVVPPDLSKAATLFPPLTDLPSNSLALMDQLWFKKSNYVTRRFFFDNKAIATLKSLAKSERVPSPTRNDAVSCFIWKHAMAASWAHIAQKLHAVAKKKDTGFLYLREKRHHKFGKGVVP
;
A
#
# COMPACT_ATOMS: atom_id res chain seq x y z
N MET A 1 -19.89 19.55 -13.38
CA MET A 1 -18.94 19.20 -12.30
C MET A 1 -17.54 19.34 -12.87
N VAL A 2 -16.68 20.17 -12.27
CA VAL A 2 -15.26 20.21 -12.67
C VAL A 2 -14.64 18.89 -12.23
N SER A 3 -14.04 18.13 -13.15
CA SER A 3 -13.38 16.87 -12.80
C SER A 3 -12.09 17.13 -12.04
N MET A 4 -11.84 16.39 -10.96
CA MET A 4 -10.59 16.49 -10.21
C MET A 4 -9.42 15.94 -11.03
N GLU A 5 -8.44 16.82 -11.27
CA GLU A 5 -7.20 16.54 -11.96
C GLU A 5 -6.00 16.77 -11.02
N VAL A 6 -5.02 15.87 -11.10
CA VAL A 6 -3.71 16.00 -10.44
C VAL A 6 -2.65 16.14 -11.53
N THR A 7 -1.99 17.29 -11.59
CA THR A 7 -1.01 17.60 -12.62
C THR A 7 0.38 17.70 -11.99
N ILE A 8 1.28 16.79 -12.36
CA ILE A 8 2.69 16.82 -11.92
C ILE A 8 3.42 17.94 -12.67
N PHE A 9 4.04 18.85 -11.93
CA PHE A 9 4.78 19.99 -12.50
C PHE A 9 6.27 19.99 -12.16
N SER A 10 6.72 19.19 -11.18
CA SER A 10 8.15 18.94 -10.92
C SER A 10 8.41 17.46 -10.70
N ARG A 11 9.57 17.00 -11.19
CA ARG A 11 10.12 15.66 -10.96
C ARG A 11 11.59 15.81 -10.64
N GLU A 12 11.97 15.43 -9.43
CA GLU A 12 13.33 15.54 -8.94
C GLU A 12 13.75 14.21 -8.30
N THR A 13 15.07 14.03 -8.15
CA THR A 13 15.64 12.93 -7.39
C THR A 13 16.35 13.51 -6.18
N ILE A 14 15.88 13.16 -4.99
CA ILE A 14 16.45 13.64 -3.73
C ILE A 14 17.47 12.63 -3.23
N LYS A 15 18.70 13.10 -3.05
CA LYS A 15 19.82 12.31 -2.53
C LYS A 15 20.05 12.64 -1.05
N PRO A 16 20.71 11.74 -0.29
CA PRO A 16 21.21 12.07 1.04
C PRO A 16 22.06 13.35 1.04
N SER A 17 22.01 14.12 2.12
CA SER A 17 22.68 15.43 2.17
C SER A 17 24.21 15.34 2.20
N ASN A 18 24.76 14.20 2.63
CA ASN A 18 26.20 13.94 2.68
C ASN A 18 26.55 12.66 1.92
N VAL A 19 26.51 12.75 0.59
CA VAL A 19 26.81 11.61 -0.32
C VAL A 19 28.22 11.06 -0.09
N SER A 20 29.23 11.91 0.09
CA SER A 20 30.63 11.47 0.29
C SER A 20 30.85 10.62 1.54
N SER A 21 29.98 10.73 2.55
CA SER A 21 30.02 9.85 3.72
C SER A 21 29.51 8.43 3.43
N LEU A 22 28.85 8.22 2.29
CA LEU A 22 28.25 6.95 1.88
C LEU A 22 29.18 6.10 1.01
N ASP A 23 30.22 6.69 0.40
CA ASP A 23 31.15 6.00 -0.51
C ASP A 23 31.88 4.81 0.14
N HIS A 24 32.01 4.81 1.46
CA HIS A 24 32.64 3.74 2.23
C HIS A 24 31.64 2.75 2.83
N LEU A 25 30.33 2.98 2.67
CA LEU A 25 29.32 2.11 3.24
C LEU A 25 29.23 0.82 2.44
N LYS A 26 29.29 -0.29 3.17
CA LYS A 26 29.10 -1.62 2.58
C LYS A 26 27.65 -1.77 2.10
N PRO A 27 27.42 -2.56 1.03
CA PRO A 27 26.08 -2.94 0.63
C PRO A 27 25.30 -3.50 1.83
N GLN A 28 24.06 -3.05 1.97
CA GLN A 28 23.26 -3.40 3.12
C GLN A 28 22.43 -4.64 2.85
N LYS A 29 22.76 -5.74 3.53
CA LYS A 29 22.00 -6.99 3.43
C LYS A 29 20.52 -6.78 3.77
N ILE A 30 19.65 -7.45 3.01
CA ILE A 30 18.24 -7.62 3.39
C ILE A 30 18.11 -8.93 4.17
N CYS A 31 17.06 -9.07 5.00
CA CYS A 31 16.86 -10.26 5.80
C CYS A 31 16.09 -11.36 5.05
N LEU A 32 16.02 -12.58 5.58
CA LEU A 32 15.29 -13.68 4.94
C LEU A 32 13.80 -13.32 4.65
N PHE A 33 13.12 -12.62 5.55
CA PHE A 33 11.73 -12.22 5.36
C PHE A 33 11.57 -11.18 4.24
N ASP A 34 12.52 -10.26 4.15
CA ASP A 34 12.62 -9.29 3.04
C ASP A 34 12.76 -10.04 1.71
N GLN A 35 13.61 -11.07 1.67
CA GLN A 35 13.80 -11.85 0.45
C GLN A 35 12.55 -12.58 -0.03
N LEU A 36 11.66 -12.98 0.88
CA LEU A 36 10.37 -13.63 0.57
C LEU A 36 9.25 -12.63 0.24
N THR A 37 9.44 -11.35 0.57
CA THR A 37 8.43 -10.31 0.30
C THR A 37 8.46 -9.92 -1.19
N PRO A 38 7.34 -10.00 -1.92
CA PRO A 38 7.25 -9.50 -3.28
C PRO A 38 7.59 -8.00 -3.39
N VAL A 39 8.08 -7.57 -4.54
CA VAL A 39 8.32 -6.14 -4.78
C VAL A 39 6.99 -5.45 -5.08
N THR A 40 6.58 -4.59 -4.16
CA THR A 40 5.37 -3.75 -4.23
C THR A 40 5.59 -2.52 -3.37
N TYR A 41 4.80 -1.48 -3.66
CA TYR A 41 4.81 -0.23 -2.93
C TYR A 41 3.53 -0.09 -2.10
N PRO A 42 3.53 -0.45 -0.81
CA PRO A 42 2.55 0.07 0.12
C PRO A 42 2.63 1.60 0.19
N GLU A 43 1.46 2.20 0.24
CA GLU A 43 1.29 3.65 0.16
C GLU A 43 0.73 4.21 1.46
N VAL A 44 1.28 5.33 1.91
CA VAL A 44 0.69 6.16 2.97
C VAL A 44 0.34 7.52 2.41
N LEU A 45 -0.89 7.96 2.66
CA LEU A 45 -1.39 9.27 2.30
C LEU A 45 -1.73 10.07 3.56
N LEU A 46 -1.12 11.24 3.69
CA LEU A 46 -1.34 12.17 4.80
C LEU A 46 -1.90 13.48 4.26
N PHE A 47 -3.07 13.89 4.76
CA PHE A 47 -3.73 15.13 4.37
C PHE A 47 -3.52 16.19 5.46
N TYR A 48 -3.00 17.35 5.06
CA TYR A 48 -2.73 18.50 5.92
C TYR A 48 -3.54 19.70 5.46
N SER A 49 -4.33 20.27 6.36
CA SER A 49 -4.92 21.59 6.16
C SER A 49 -3.87 22.66 6.44
N ILE A 50 -3.81 23.71 5.61
CA ILE A 50 -3.11 24.93 6.01
C ILE A 50 -4.02 25.71 6.95
N CYS A 51 -3.51 26.05 8.13
CA CYS A 51 -4.22 26.86 9.13
C CYS A 51 -3.84 28.34 9.10
N ASP A 52 -2.78 28.72 8.38
CA ASP A 52 -2.32 30.11 8.29
C ASP A 52 -2.37 30.64 6.83
N PRO A 53 -3.30 31.56 6.52
CA PRO A 53 -3.46 32.14 5.20
C PRO A 53 -2.35 33.15 4.82
N ASN A 54 -1.50 33.59 5.75
CA ASN A 54 -0.45 34.59 5.50
C ASN A 54 0.89 33.99 5.06
N LEU A 55 1.07 32.67 5.12
CA LEU A 55 2.32 32.10 4.64
C LEU A 55 2.33 32.13 3.12
N THR A 56 3.35 32.77 2.55
CA THR A 56 3.85 32.57 1.19
C THR A 56 4.45 31.15 1.08
N LEU A 57 3.65 30.15 1.48
CA LEU A 57 3.98 28.83 2.02
C LEU A 57 4.57 27.93 0.96
N HIS A 58 4.04 28.00 -0.27
CA HIS A 58 4.20 26.92 -1.24
C HIS A 58 5.66 26.72 -1.65
N LYS A 59 6.34 27.77 -2.12
CA LYS A 59 7.74 27.65 -2.57
C LYS A 59 8.67 27.29 -1.40
N THR A 60 8.52 27.95 -0.27
CA THR A 60 9.36 27.71 0.91
C THR A 60 9.14 26.30 1.48
N LEU A 61 7.91 25.81 1.46
CA LEU A 61 7.58 24.47 1.94
C LEU A 61 8.18 23.38 1.06
N PHE A 62 8.04 23.47 -0.26
CA PHE A 62 8.64 22.46 -1.14
C PHE A 62 10.16 22.40 -0.96
N ILE A 63 10.81 23.57 -0.83
CA ILE A 63 12.25 23.64 -0.52
C ILE A 63 12.56 23.00 0.84
N GLN A 64 11.78 23.31 1.87
CA GLN A 64 11.95 22.77 3.22
C GLN A 64 11.75 21.25 3.28
N LEU A 65 10.72 20.72 2.60
CA LEU A 65 10.43 19.29 2.51
C LEU A 65 11.57 18.56 1.79
N LYS A 66 12.06 19.09 0.65
CA LYS A 66 13.18 18.49 -0.08
C LYS A 66 14.47 18.50 0.74
N LYS A 67 14.80 19.63 1.39
CA LYS A 67 15.99 19.75 2.23
C LYS A 67 15.96 18.78 3.41
N SER A 68 14.87 18.77 4.16
CA SER A 68 14.70 17.87 5.31
C SER A 68 14.64 16.40 4.90
N LEU A 69 14.09 16.08 3.72
CA LEU A 69 14.11 14.73 3.16
C LEU A 69 15.55 14.29 2.87
N SER A 70 16.35 15.16 2.24
CA SER A 70 17.76 14.92 1.98
C SER A 70 18.55 14.67 3.28
N GLU A 71 18.31 15.46 4.32
CA GLU A 71 18.90 15.26 5.65
C GLU A 71 18.44 13.96 6.32
N THR A 72 17.15 13.61 6.19
CA THR A 72 16.60 12.36 6.74
C THR A 72 17.23 11.15 6.06
N LEU A 73 17.42 11.21 4.75
CA LEU A 73 18.04 10.15 3.96
C LEU A 73 19.51 9.92 4.36
N THR A 74 20.18 10.83 5.07
CA THR A 74 21.51 10.53 5.64
C THR A 74 21.41 9.47 6.76
N PHE A 75 20.36 9.52 7.58
CA PHE A 75 20.11 8.49 8.61
C PHE A 75 19.47 7.22 8.05
N PHE A 76 18.67 7.38 6.99
CA PHE A 76 17.96 6.30 6.30
C PHE A 76 18.54 6.05 4.90
N TYR A 77 19.87 6.09 4.77
CA TYR A 77 20.55 5.98 3.47
C TYR A 77 20.17 4.75 2.63
N PRO A 78 19.75 3.60 3.17
CA PRO A 78 19.29 2.51 2.32
C PRO A 78 18.05 2.85 1.50
N PHE A 79 17.25 3.84 1.93
CA PHE A 79 16.07 4.28 1.19
C PHE A 79 16.41 5.03 -0.10
N SER A 80 17.63 5.55 -0.24
CA SER A 80 18.12 6.11 -1.51
C SER A 80 18.75 5.07 -2.43
N GLY A 81 18.95 3.84 -1.95
CA GLY A 81 19.57 2.75 -2.70
C GLY A 81 18.63 2.00 -3.64
N ARG A 82 19.13 0.90 -4.22
CA ARG A 82 18.41 -0.07 -5.06
C ARG A 82 18.69 -1.49 -4.59
N THR A 83 17.66 -2.33 -4.59
CA THR A 83 17.84 -3.76 -4.29
C THR A 83 18.62 -4.43 -5.43
N LYS A 84 19.63 -5.22 -5.09
CA LYS A 84 20.44 -6.01 -6.02
C LYS A 84 20.29 -7.50 -5.67
N ASN A 85 20.01 -8.30 -6.70
CA ASN A 85 19.96 -9.76 -6.66
C ASN A 85 19.08 -10.36 -5.55
N ASN A 86 18.11 -9.60 -5.03
CA ASN A 86 17.32 -10.03 -3.87
C ASN A 86 18.17 -10.38 -2.63
N LEU A 87 19.32 -9.72 -2.44
CA LEU A 87 20.27 -10.05 -1.36
C LEU A 87 20.68 -8.85 -0.52
N TYR A 88 20.79 -7.69 -1.14
CA TYR A 88 21.22 -6.47 -0.48
C TYR A 88 20.72 -5.23 -1.21
N ILE A 89 20.86 -4.08 -0.56
CA ILE A 89 20.67 -2.75 -1.13
C ILE A 89 22.03 -2.11 -1.29
N ASP A 90 22.24 -1.51 -2.45
CA ASP A 90 23.45 -0.78 -2.82
C ASP A 90 23.07 0.46 -3.63
N ASP A 91 24.02 1.16 -4.23
CA ASP A 91 23.77 2.30 -5.14
C ASP A 91 22.99 3.42 -4.42
N PHE A 92 23.48 3.82 -3.25
CA PHE A 92 22.83 4.81 -2.37
C PHE A 92 22.73 6.21 -2.99
N ASP A 93 23.45 6.45 -4.10
CA ASP A 93 23.44 7.69 -4.87
C ASP A 93 22.31 7.78 -5.89
N ALA A 94 21.59 6.68 -6.11
CA ALA A 94 20.45 6.64 -7.02
C ALA A 94 19.28 7.52 -6.53
N GLY A 95 19.22 7.84 -5.23
CA GLY A 95 18.27 8.77 -4.64
C GLY A 95 16.81 8.28 -4.68
N VAL A 96 15.93 9.18 -4.23
CA VAL A 96 14.48 8.96 -4.07
C VAL A 96 13.73 9.84 -5.07
N PRO A 97 12.84 9.29 -5.91
CA PRO A 97 11.94 10.10 -6.74
C PRO A 97 11.04 10.99 -5.88
N TYR A 98 11.01 12.27 -6.22
CA TYR A 98 10.21 13.29 -5.56
C TYR A 98 9.40 14.06 -6.59
N LEU A 99 8.08 13.99 -6.46
CA LEU A 99 7.13 14.57 -7.40
C LEU A 99 6.38 15.71 -6.73
N GLU A 100 6.25 16.83 -7.41
CA GLU A 100 5.39 17.93 -6.99
C GLU A 100 4.22 18.05 -7.97
N ALA A 101 3.00 18.08 -7.42
CA ALA A 101 1.78 18.12 -8.21
C ALA A 101 0.82 19.20 -7.70
N ARG A 102 -0.03 19.70 -8.60
CA ARG A 102 -1.17 20.58 -8.28
C ARG A 102 -2.47 19.82 -8.45
N VAL A 103 -3.42 20.10 -7.57
CA VAL A 103 -4.77 19.57 -7.61
C VAL A 103 -5.70 20.72 -7.92
N ASN A 104 -6.52 20.59 -8.96
CA ASN A 104 -7.37 21.67 -9.48
C ASN A 104 -8.64 21.97 -8.64
N CYS A 105 -8.69 21.52 -7.38
CA CYS A 105 -9.82 21.73 -6.48
C CYS A 105 -9.37 22.01 -5.03
N ARG A 106 -10.31 22.37 -4.16
CA ARG A 106 -10.06 22.50 -2.71
C ARG A 106 -10.04 21.11 -2.08
N MET A 107 -9.21 20.93 -1.05
CA MET A 107 -9.10 19.66 -0.32
C MET A 107 -10.43 19.25 0.34
N SER A 108 -11.20 20.22 0.84
CA SER A 108 -12.54 19.97 1.42
C SER A 108 -13.48 19.30 0.43
N ASP A 109 -13.47 19.78 -0.81
CA ASP A 109 -14.41 19.35 -1.85
C ASP A 109 -14.01 17.94 -2.32
N TYR A 110 -12.71 17.67 -2.43
CA TYR A 110 -12.18 16.34 -2.69
C TYR A 110 -12.60 15.32 -1.62
N LEU A 111 -12.41 15.65 -0.34
CA LEU A 111 -12.70 14.72 0.76
C LEU A 111 -14.20 14.37 0.86
N GLN A 112 -15.08 15.20 0.30
CA GLN A 112 -16.52 14.93 0.21
C GLN A 112 -16.90 13.92 -0.87
N LEU A 113 -16.07 13.71 -1.92
CA LEU A 113 -16.35 12.74 -2.98
C LEU A 113 -16.40 11.31 -2.45
N ARG A 114 -15.62 11.00 -1.41
CA ARG A 114 -15.50 9.66 -0.79
C ARG A 114 -15.15 8.54 -1.79
N GLU A 115 -14.51 8.89 -2.90
CA GLU A 115 -14.02 7.95 -3.90
C GLU A 115 -12.65 7.40 -3.45
N THR A 116 -12.62 6.16 -2.97
CA THR A 116 -11.36 5.56 -2.49
C THR A 116 -10.32 5.45 -3.61
N GLU A 117 -10.74 5.12 -4.83
CA GLU A 117 -9.84 4.87 -5.96
C GLU A 117 -9.14 6.14 -6.45
N SER A 118 -9.72 7.32 -6.23
CA SER A 118 -9.06 8.59 -6.57
C SER A 118 -7.82 8.87 -5.72
N LEU A 119 -7.66 8.19 -4.57
CA LEU A 119 -6.45 8.27 -3.75
C LEU A 119 -5.19 7.86 -4.53
N ASN A 120 -5.33 6.98 -5.52
CA ASN A 120 -4.23 6.50 -6.36
C ASN A 120 -3.59 7.62 -7.19
N LYS A 121 -4.27 8.76 -7.35
CA LYS A 121 -3.73 9.94 -8.07
C LYS A 121 -2.71 10.73 -7.24
N PHE A 122 -2.64 10.51 -5.93
CA PHE A 122 -1.82 11.30 -4.99
C PHE A 122 -0.49 10.62 -4.62
N VAL A 123 -0.19 9.46 -5.21
CA VAL A 123 0.99 8.64 -4.94
C VAL A 123 1.81 8.43 -6.21
N ALA A 124 3.11 8.20 -6.04
CA ALA A 124 4.04 8.07 -7.17
C ALA A 124 3.91 6.74 -7.92
N PHE A 125 3.56 5.67 -7.19
CA PHE A 125 3.35 4.33 -7.74
C PHE A 125 1.89 3.91 -7.59
N HIS A 126 1.43 3.03 -8.49
CA HIS A 126 0.09 2.48 -8.39
C HIS A 126 0.03 1.49 -7.22
N PRO A 127 -0.88 1.67 -6.25
CA PRO A 127 -0.89 0.85 -5.05
C PRO A 127 -1.17 -0.62 -5.37
N PHE A 128 -0.59 -1.51 -4.58
CA PHE A 128 -0.83 -2.96 -4.64
C PHE A 128 -0.56 -3.57 -6.03
N SER A 129 0.41 -3.01 -6.76
CA SER A 129 0.89 -3.52 -8.04
C SER A 129 2.06 -4.47 -7.83
N LYS A 130 2.07 -5.58 -8.58
CA LYS A 130 3.26 -6.42 -8.70
C LYS A 130 4.27 -5.72 -9.60
N GLU A 131 5.40 -5.33 -9.02
CA GLU A 131 6.52 -4.80 -9.79
C GLU A 131 7.29 -5.94 -10.45
N ARG A 132 7.66 -5.74 -11.72
CA ARG A 132 8.46 -6.71 -12.48
C ARG A 132 9.95 -6.53 -12.24
N GLU A 133 10.36 -5.30 -11.98
CA GLU A 133 11.75 -4.94 -11.75
C GLU A 133 12.04 -4.89 -10.25
N THR A 134 13.04 -5.65 -9.81
CA THR A 134 13.45 -5.65 -8.41
C THR A 134 14.34 -4.47 -8.06
N SER A 135 14.89 -3.77 -9.06
CA SER A 135 15.80 -2.63 -8.91
C SER A 135 15.07 -1.28 -8.86
N GLY A 136 13.79 -1.27 -8.48
CA GLY A 136 13.05 -0.03 -8.25
C GLY A 136 13.61 0.77 -7.06
N PRO A 137 13.23 2.05 -6.94
CA PRO A 137 13.59 2.88 -5.78
C PRO A 137 13.01 2.31 -4.50
N GLN A 138 13.66 2.50 -3.35
CA GLN A 138 13.13 2.00 -2.07
C GLN A 138 12.05 2.91 -1.47
N LEU A 139 12.00 4.16 -1.91
CA LEU A 139 11.04 5.17 -1.48
C LEU A 139 10.71 6.06 -2.69
N ALA A 140 9.48 6.57 -2.76
CA ALA A 140 9.13 7.71 -3.59
C ALA A 140 8.13 8.60 -2.86
N ILE A 141 8.18 9.90 -3.16
CA ILE A 141 7.36 10.91 -2.52
C ILE A 141 6.59 11.69 -3.59
N GLN A 142 5.30 11.93 -3.35
CA GLN A 142 4.50 12.85 -4.14
C GLN A 142 3.83 13.87 -3.22
N VAL A 143 4.15 15.15 -3.41
CA VAL A 143 3.55 16.26 -2.68
C VAL A 143 2.52 16.94 -3.57
N ASN A 144 1.26 16.90 -3.15
CA ASN A 144 0.12 17.38 -3.93
C ASN A 144 -0.47 18.61 -3.28
N LEU A 145 -0.46 19.73 -3.99
CA LEU A 145 -0.96 21.02 -3.51
C LEU A 145 -2.35 21.31 -4.06
N PHE A 146 -3.34 21.44 -3.17
CA PHE A 146 -4.71 21.84 -3.51
C PHE A 146 -4.83 23.36 -3.69
N THR A 147 -5.87 23.82 -4.38
CA THR A 147 -6.11 25.26 -4.63
C THR A 147 -6.35 26.06 -3.35
N CYS A 148 -6.81 25.41 -2.28
CA CYS A 148 -6.96 26.00 -0.95
C CYS A 148 -5.66 26.01 -0.13
N GLY A 149 -4.54 25.60 -0.74
CA GLY A 149 -3.25 25.45 -0.08
C GLY A 149 -3.07 24.15 0.70
N GLY A 150 -4.13 23.37 0.94
CA GLY A 150 -4.03 22.06 1.58
C GLY A 150 -3.09 21.11 0.85
N ILE A 151 -2.56 20.11 1.55
CA ILE A 151 -1.52 19.22 1.04
C ILE A 151 -1.93 17.78 1.24
N ALA A 152 -1.81 16.96 0.19
CA ALA A 152 -1.73 15.51 0.32
C ALA A 152 -0.28 15.07 0.08
N LEU A 153 0.32 14.46 1.09
CA LEU A 153 1.64 13.85 1.03
C LEU A 153 1.46 12.35 0.79
N GLY A 154 1.80 11.90 -0.42
CA GLY A 154 1.87 10.50 -0.81
C GLY A 154 3.27 9.95 -0.61
N VAL A 155 3.37 8.82 0.07
CA VAL A 155 4.63 8.14 0.39
C VAL A 155 4.52 6.69 -0.05
N SER A 156 5.31 6.34 -1.05
CA SER A 156 5.41 5.01 -1.62
C SER A 156 6.68 4.35 -1.12
N VAL A 157 6.58 3.29 -0.34
CA VAL A 157 7.76 2.61 0.23
C VAL A 157 7.85 1.19 -0.31
N CYS A 158 9.02 0.77 -0.76
CA CYS A 158 9.24 -0.60 -1.20
C CYS A 158 9.07 -1.54 -0.01
N HIS A 159 8.08 -2.45 -0.08
CA HIS A 159 7.80 -3.38 1.01
C HIS A 159 8.96 -4.34 1.28
N LYS A 160 9.88 -4.46 0.31
CA LYS A 160 11.01 -5.38 0.35
C LYS A 160 11.85 -5.26 1.60
N LYS A 161 12.09 -4.04 2.09
CA LYS A 161 12.91 -3.78 3.29
C LYS A 161 12.18 -2.93 4.32
N SER A 162 10.88 -2.71 4.16
CA SER A 162 10.12 -1.79 4.98
C SER A 162 8.82 -2.42 5.43
N ASP A 163 8.62 -2.44 6.74
CA ASP A 163 7.34 -2.69 7.37
C ASP A 163 6.71 -1.38 7.87
N GLY A 164 5.52 -1.48 8.48
CA GLY A 164 4.82 -0.31 9.02
C GLY A 164 5.60 0.41 10.12
N ALA A 165 6.40 -0.31 10.92
CA ALA A 165 7.22 0.29 11.97
C ALA A 165 8.38 1.11 11.38
N THR A 166 9.07 0.55 10.38
CA THR A 166 10.16 1.20 9.65
C THR A 166 9.66 2.47 8.96
N LEU A 167 8.52 2.39 8.26
CA LEU A 167 7.91 3.56 7.63
C LEU A 167 7.48 4.61 8.66
N SER A 168 6.86 4.20 9.78
CA SER A 168 6.50 5.14 10.84
C SER A 168 7.71 5.83 11.44
N HIS A 169 8.83 5.13 11.61
CA HIS A 169 10.08 5.68 12.14
C HIS A 169 10.68 6.69 11.17
N PHE A 170 10.70 6.36 9.87
CA PHE A 170 11.11 7.28 8.82
C PHE A 170 10.26 8.57 8.81
N LEU A 171 8.93 8.46 8.82
CA LEU A 171 8.04 9.62 8.79
C LEU A 171 8.17 10.50 10.03
N LYS A 172 8.36 9.91 11.21
CA LYS A 172 8.60 10.67 12.45
C LYS A 172 9.91 11.43 12.41
N SER A 173 10.98 10.78 11.95
CA SER A 173 12.30 11.40 11.79
C SER A 173 12.27 12.52 10.74
N TRP A 174 11.61 12.28 9.61
CA TRP A 174 11.45 13.30 8.57
C TRP A 174 10.65 14.50 9.05
N ALA A 175 9.54 14.28 9.76
CA ALA A 175 8.77 15.35 10.37
C ALA A 175 9.60 16.14 11.39
N ALA A 176 10.36 15.46 12.26
CA ALA A 176 11.23 16.09 13.24
C ALA A 176 12.26 17.02 12.57
N LEU A 177 12.97 16.55 11.55
CA LEU A 177 13.94 17.35 10.78
C LEU A 177 13.27 18.50 10.02
N THR A 178 12.10 18.25 9.42
CA THR A 178 11.30 19.30 8.77
C THR A 178 10.97 20.42 9.76
N THR A 179 10.61 20.08 11.01
CA THR A 179 10.30 21.04 12.07
C THR A 179 11.51 21.58 12.83
N ARG A 180 12.74 21.29 12.38
CA ARG A 180 14.01 21.71 13.00
C ARG A 180 14.19 21.23 14.45
N ALA A 181 13.73 20.01 14.74
CA ALA A 181 13.91 19.32 16.01
C ALA A 181 14.80 18.07 15.84
N PRO A 182 16.10 18.22 15.49
CA PRO A 182 16.99 17.10 15.19
C PRO A 182 17.27 16.20 16.40
N ASP A 183 17.12 16.73 17.62
CA ASP A 183 17.24 16.01 18.90
C ASP A 183 16.22 14.87 19.05
N ARG A 184 15.11 14.92 18.29
CA ARG A 184 14.07 13.88 18.30
C ARG A 184 14.35 12.72 17.33
N VAL A 185 15.40 12.81 16.52
CA VAL A 185 15.75 11.77 15.55
C VAL A 185 16.58 10.71 16.26
N VAL A 186 16.04 9.49 16.33
CA VAL A 186 16.78 8.31 16.78
C VAL A 186 17.30 7.58 15.54
N PRO A 187 18.64 7.46 15.36
CA PRO A 187 19.20 6.74 14.22
C PRO A 187 18.64 5.31 14.11
N PRO A 188 18.19 4.88 12.92
CA PRO A 188 17.61 3.55 12.76
C PRO A 188 18.71 2.46 12.71
N ASP A 189 18.44 1.33 13.35
CA ASP A 189 19.25 0.12 13.15
C ASP A 189 18.66 -0.72 12.00
N LEU A 190 19.15 -0.44 10.79
CA LEU A 190 18.64 -1.04 9.54
C LEU A 190 19.37 -2.34 9.15
N SER A 191 20.36 -2.78 9.93
CA SER A 191 21.18 -3.97 9.66
C SER A 191 20.84 -5.16 10.56
N LYS A 192 20.37 -4.91 11.79
CA LYS A 192 20.07 -5.96 12.78
C LYS A 192 19.12 -7.05 12.30
N ALA A 193 18.13 -6.71 11.47
CA ALA A 193 17.21 -7.70 10.91
C ALA A 193 17.95 -8.77 10.08
N ALA A 194 18.93 -8.37 9.26
CA ALA A 194 19.73 -9.29 8.45
C ALA A 194 20.78 -10.05 9.28
N THR A 195 21.14 -9.56 10.48
CA THR A 195 21.97 -10.31 11.43
C THR A 195 21.17 -11.42 12.10
N LEU A 196 19.92 -11.13 12.50
CA LEU A 196 19.04 -12.10 13.17
C LEU A 196 18.44 -13.12 12.20
N PHE A 197 18.14 -12.68 10.98
CA PHE A 197 17.58 -13.50 9.91
C PHE A 197 18.43 -13.35 8.64
N PRO A 198 19.60 -14.02 8.58
CA PRO A 198 20.52 -13.90 7.46
C PRO A 198 19.87 -14.22 6.12
N PRO A 199 20.20 -13.48 5.05
CA PRO A 199 19.72 -13.80 3.72
C PRO A 199 20.31 -15.12 3.25
N LEU A 200 19.54 -15.85 2.45
CA LEU A 200 19.98 -17.05 1.72
C LEU A 200 20.42 -16.65 0.32
N THR A 201 21.64 -17.05 -0.06
CA THR A 201 22.17 -16.86 -1.41
C THR A 201 21.33 -17.61 -2.44
N ASP A 202 20.92 -18.82 -2.09
CA ASP A 202 20.12 -19.71 -2.94
C ASP A 202 18.74 -19.93 -2.31
N LEU A 203 17.80 -19.03 -2.62
CA LEU A 203 16.40 -19.27 -2.32
C LEU A 203 15.84 -20.33 -3.26
N PRO A 204 14.97 -21.25 -2.77
CA PRO A 204 14.24 -22.15 -3.65
C PRO A 204 13.54 -21.34 -4.74
N SER A 205 13.76 -21.73 -6.00
CA SER A 205 13.39 -20.95 -7.20
C SER A 205 11.90 -20.60 -7.29
N ASN A 206 11.04 -21.36 -6.61
CA ASN A 206 9.60 -21.14 -6.54
C ASN A 206 9.15 -20.25 -5.38
N SER A 207 10.01 -19.85 -4.44
CA SER A 207 9.61 -19.14 -3.21
C SER A 207 8.96 -17.79 -3.52
N LEU A 208 9.61 -16.98 -4.35
CA LEU A 208 9.07 -15.67 -4.77
C LEU A 208 7.81 -15.84 -5.64
N ALA A 209 7.81 -16.81 -6.55
CA ALA A 209 6.65 -17.09 -7.40
C ALA A 209 5.42 -17.51 -6.58
N LEU A 210 5.61 -18.29 -5.51
CA LEU A 210 4.56 -18.67 -4.58
C LEU A 210 4.04 -17.45 -3.83
N MET A 211 4.93 -16.60 -3.31
CA MET A 211 4.55 -15.38 -2.60
C MET A 211 3.78 -14.41 -3.51
N ASP A 212 4.23 -14.24 -4.76
CA ASP A 212 3.52 -13.46 -5.77
C ASP A 212 2.11 -13.99 -6.04
N GLN A 213 1.95 -15.32 -6.14
CA GLN A 213 0.65 -15.94 -6.36
C GLN A 213 -0.30 -15.74 -5.17
N LEU A 214 0.22 -15.79 -3.95
CA LEU A 214 -0.55 -15.59 -2.73
C LEU A 214 -1.01 -14.14 -2.58
N TRP A 215 -0.15 -13.17 -2.94
CA TRP A 215 -0.41 -11.74 -2.73
C TRP A 215 -1.19 -11.10 -3.88
N PHE A 216 -0.88 -11.47 -5.13
CA PHE A 216 -1.42 -10.81 -6.33
C PHE A 216 -2.35 -11.71 -7.14
N LYS A 217 -3.14 -12.55 -6.46
CA LYS A 217 -4.18 -13.34 -7.12
C LYS A 217 -5.12 -12.40 -7.89
N LYS A 218 -5.30 -12.61 -9.20
CA LYS A 218 -6.16 -11.75 -10.01
C LYS A 218 -7.64 -11.91 -9.61
N SER A 219 -8.31 -10.79 -9.35
CA SER A 219 -9.76 -10.74 -9.12
C SER A 219 -10.28 -9.32 -9.33
N ASN A 220 -11.60 -9.17 -9.25
CA ASN A 220 -12.27 -7.86 -9.25
C ASN A 220 -12.34 -7.35 -7.81
N TYR A 221 -11.25 -6.76 -7.34
CA TYR A 221 -11.18 -6.19 -6.01
C TYR A 221 -11.81 -4.81 -5.95
N VAL A 222 -12.46 -4.52 -4.83
CA VAL A 222 -13.02 -3.21 -4.54
C VAL A 222 -12.62 -2.84 -3.12
N THR A 223 -12.07 -1.64 -2.94
CA THR A 223 -11.68 -1.14 -1.62
C THR A 223 -12.81 -0.31 -1.01
N ARG A 224 -13.14 -0.60 0.26
CA ARG A 224 -14.15 0.13 1.04
C ARG A 224 -13.56 0.50 2.40
N ARG A 225 -13.94 1.69 2.89
CA ARG A 225 -13.56 2.17 4.22
C ARG A 225 -14.73 1.97 5.17
N PHE A 226 -14.53 1.16 6.22
CA PHE A 226 -15.48 0.98 7.31
C PHE A 226 -15.03 1.80 8.50
N PHE A 227 -15.93 2.62 9.06
CA PHE A 227 -15.65 3.47 10.20
C PHE A 227 -16.32 2.89 11.45
N PHE A 228 -15.50 2.61 12.47
CA PHE A 228 -15.97 2.15 13.78
C PHE A 228 -15.65 3.24 14.81
N ASP A 229 -16.67 3.97 15.24
CA ASP A 229 -16.50 4.96 16.30
C ASP A 229 -16.33 4.30 17.69
N ASN A 230 -16.09 5.12 18.71
CA ASN A 230 -15.89 4.63 20.07
C ASN A 230 -17.11 3.85 20.61
N LYS A 231 -18.34 4.21 20.20
CA LYS A 231 -19.58 3.55 20.62
C LYS A 231 -19.72 2.18 19.98
N ALA A 232 -19.47 2.08 18.68
CA ALA A 232 -19.43 0.82 17.94
C ALA A 232 -18.36 -0.11 18.51
N ILE A 233 -17.15 0.40 18.77
CA ILE A 233 -16.06 -0.37 19.38
C ILE A 233 -16.45 -0.86 20.78
N ALA A 234 -17.04 -0.01 21.63
CA ALA A 234 -17.49 -0.42 22.96
C ALA A 234 -18.53 -1.55 22.88
N THR A 235 -19.47 -1.45 21.92
CA THR A 235 -20.47 -2.48 21.65
C THR A 235 -19.82 -3.79 21.22
N LEU A 236 -18.89 -3.74 20.24
CA LEU A 236 -18.17 -4.91 19.76
C LEU A 236 -17.35 -5.57 20.88
N LYS A 237 -16.66 -4.78 21.71
CA LYS A 237 -15.92 -5.30 22.87
C LYS A 237 -16.85 -6.02 23.84
N SER A 238 -18.05 -5.49 24.10
CA SER A 238 -19.03 -6.13 24.96
C SER A 238 -19.53 -7.46 24.38
N LEU A 239 -19.83 -7.49 23.07
CA LEU A 239 -20.28 -8.70 22.37
C LEU A 239 -19.18 -9.77 22.29
N ALA A 240 -17.91 -9.36 22.23
CA ALA A 240 -16.76 -10.27 22.14
C ALA A 240 -16.34 -10.84 23.51
N LYS A 241 -16.89 -10.36 24.63
CA LYS A 241 -16.57 -10.89 25.96
C LYS A 241 -16.99 -12.35 26.04
N SER A 242 -16.11 -13.17 26.59
CA SER A 242 -16.35 -14.58 26.89
C SER A 242 -15.55 -14.98 28.11
N GLU A 243 -15.78 -16.17 28.65
CA GLU A 243 -14.97 -16.72 29.75
C GLU A 243 -13.47 -16.76 29.40
N ARG A 244 -13.12 -17.06 28.15
CA ARG A 244 -11.72 -17.12 27.68
C ARG A 244 -11.11 -15.74 27.39
N VAL A 245 -11.94 -14.76 27.05
CA VAL A 245 -11.51 -13.39 26.73
C VAL A 245 -12.40 -12.42 27.52
N PRO A 246 -12.16 -12.26 28.83
CA PRO A 246 -13.03 -11.44 29.69
C PRO A 246 -12.90 -9.95 29.40
N SER A 247 -11.76 -9.51 28.84
CA SER A 247 -11.50 -8.12 28.46
C SER A 247 -10.87 -8.03 27.05
N PRO A 248 -11.68 -8.14 25.98
CA PRO A 248 -11.18 -8.05 24.61
C PRO A 248 -10.55 -6.69 24.35
N THR A 249 -9.46 -6.63 23.59
CA THR A 249 -8.90 -5.37 23.11
C THR A 249 -9.76 -4.79 21.97
N ARG A 250 -9.47 -3.55 21.56
CA ARG A 250 -10.08 -2.95 20.35
C ARG A 250 -9.78 -3.80 19.12
N ASN A 251 -8.54 -4.30 19.00
CA ASN A 251 -8.11 -5.11 17.86
C ASN A 251 -8.81 -6.47 17.85
N ASP A 252 -8.93 -7.13 18.99
CA ASP A 252 -9.65 -8.42 19.07
C ASP A 252 -11.09 -8.27 18.62
N ALA A 253 -11.79 -7.26 19.15
CA ALA A 253 -13.21 -7.04 18.87
C ALA A 253 -13.47 -6.72 17.38
N VAL A 254 -12.68 -5.82 16.79
CA VAL A 254 -12.86 -5.41 15.38
C VAL A 254 -12.41 -6.52 14.42
N SER A 255 -11.26 -7.16 14.67
CA SER A 255 -10.78 -8.26 13.81
C SER A 255 -11.70 -9.47 13.85
N CYS A 256 -12.21 -9.84 15.04
CA CYS A 256 -13.18 -10.92 15.17
C CYS A 256 -14.48 -10.60 14.42
N PHE A 257 -14.99 -9.38 14.55
CA PHE A 257 -16.18 -8.93 13.82
C PHE A 257 -15.99 -9.03 12.30
N ILE A 258 -14.89 -8.47 11.78
CA ILE A 258 -14.57 -8.52 10.34
C ILE A 258 -14.44 -9.98 9.88
N TRP A 259 -13.71 -10.80 10.62
CA TRP A 259 -13.48 -12.19 10.26
C TRP A 259 -14.79 -13.00 10.22
N LYS A 260 -15.64 -12.86 11.25
CA LYS A 260 -16.97 -13.50 11.30
C LYS A 260 -17.81 -13.17 10.07
N HIS A 261 -17.88 -11.90 9.69
CA HIS A 261 -18.66 -11.47 8.53
C HIS A 261 -18.01 -11.83 7.19
N ALA A 262 -16.68 -11.81 7.11
CA ALA A 262 -15.94 -12.27 5.93
C ALA A 262 -16.17 -13.77 5.67
N MET A 263 -16.17 -14.60 6.74
CA MET A 263 -16.52 -16.01 6.65
C MET A 263 -17.95 -16.19 6.13
N ALA A 264 -18.93 -15.52 6.73
CA ALA A 264 -20.33 -15.60 6.31
C ALA A 264 -20.52 -15.21 4.83
N ALA A 265 -19.86 -14.14 4.38
CA ALA A 265 -19.89 -13.71 2.99
C ALA A 265 -19.24 -14.73 2.04
N SER A 266 -18.13 -15.34 2.44
CA SER A 266 -17.46 -16.40 1.67
C SER A 266 -18.38 -17.62 1.49
N TRP A 267 -19.04 -18.06 2.56
CA TRP A 267 -19.99 -19.18 2.49
C TRP A 267 -21.18 -18.89 1.57
N ALA A 268 -21.74 -17.68 1.66
CA ALA A 268 -22.84 -17.26 0.79
C ALA A 268 -22.44 -17.25 -0.70
N HIS A 269 -21.23 -16.79 -1.02
CA HIS A 269 -20.69 -16.81 -2.39
C HIS A 269 -20.50 -18.23 -2.93
N ILE A 270 -19.99 -19.14 -2.09
CA ILE A 270 -19.85 -20.56 -2.47
C ILE A 270 -21.22 -21.17 -2.74
N ALA A 271 -22.20 -20.97 -1.85
CA ALA A 271 -23.56 -21.47 -2.04
C ALA A 271 -24.19 -20.95 -3.34
N GLN A 272 -24.07 -19.64 -3.63
CA GLN A 272 -24.56 -19.06 -4.89
C GLN A 272 -23.92 -19.70 -6.13
N LYS A 273 -22.61 -19.95 -6.11
CA LYS A 273 -21.93 -20.66 -7.21
C LYS A 273 -22.45 -22.08 -7.38
N LEU A 274 -22.64 -22.82 -6.29
CA LEU A 274 -23.17 -24.19 -6.33
C LEU A 274 -24.60 -24.20 -6.89
N HIS A 275 -25.46 -23.27 -6.46
CA HIS A 275 -26.81 -23.12 -7.02
C HIS A 275 -26.80 -22.76 -8.51
N ALA A 276 -25.90 -21.88 -8.96
CA ALA A 276 -25.76 -21.53 -10.36
C ALA A 276 -25.30 -22.73 -11.22
N VAL A 277 -24.41 -23.58 -10.69
CA VAL A 277 -23.98 -24.82 -11.35
C VAL A 277 -25.12 -25.83 -11.41
N ALA A 278 -25.88 -26.01 -10.32
CA ALA A 278 -27.05 -26.91 -10.30
C ALA A 278 -28.12 -26.47 -11.31
N LYS A 279 -28.46 -25.18 -11.35
CA LYS A 279 -29.43 -24.62 -12.31
C LYS A 279 -28.99 -24.78 -13.76
N LYS A 280 -27.69 -24.69 -14.07
CA LYS A 280 -27.14 -24.99 -15.40
C LYS A 280 -27.23 -26.46 -15.77
N LYS A 281 -27.09 -27.38 -14.82
CA LYS A 281 -27.30 -28.81 -15.06
C LYS A 281 -28.78 -29.09 -15.35
N ASP A 282 -29.70 -28.51 -14.59
CA ASP A 282 -31.14 -28.70 -14.79
C ASP A 282 -31.63 -28.12 -16.13
N THR A 283 -31.15 -26.93 -16.54
CA THR A 283 -31.46 -26.39 -17.88
C THR A 283 -30.79 -27.18 -19.00
N GLY A 284 -29.60 -27.75 -18.77
CA GLY A 284 -28.97 -28.70 -19.71
C GLY A 284 -29.76 -30.00 -19.88
N PHE A 285 -30.36 -30.52 -18.81
CA PHE A 285 -31.26 -31.67 -18.86
C PHE A 285 -32.59 -31.34 -19.56
N LEU A 286 -33.15 -30.14 -19.35
CA LEU A 286 -34.34 -29.67 -20.09
C LEU A 286 -34.07 -29.51 -21.59
N TYR A 287 -32.91 -28.94 -21.97
CA TYR A 287 -32.51 -28.79 -23.38
C TYR A 287 -32.28 -30.15 -24.08
N LEU A 288 -31.78 -31.16 -23.36
CA LEU A 288 -31.63 -32.53 -23.87
C LEU A 288 -32.96 -33.29 -23.94
N ARG A 289 -33.97 -32.91 -23.16
CA ARG A 289 -35.31 -33.50 -23.18
C ARG A 289 -36.16 -32.95 -24.32
N GLU A 290 -36.10 -31.64 -24.60
CA GLU A 290 -36.77 -31.03 -25.77
C GLU A 290 -36.22 -31.55 -27.11
N LYS A 291 -34.89 -31.75 -27.23
CA LYS A 291 -34.30 -32.36 -28.43
C LYS A 291 -34.66 -33.83 -28.64
N ARG A 292 -35.05 -34.57 -27.58
CA ARG A 292 -35.55 -35.95 -27.71
C ARG A 292 -37.00 -36.00 -28.18
N HIS A 293 -37.84 -35.02 -27.83
CA HIS A 293 -39.23 -34.96 -28.28
C HIS A 293 -39.39 -34.47 -29.73
N HIS A 294 -38.39 -33.79 -30.31
CA HIS A 294 -38.41 -33.35 -31.71
C HIS A 294 -37.99 -34.41 -32.74
N LYS A 295 -37.71 -35.67 -32.33
CA LYS A 295 -37.29 -36.75 -33.24
C LYS A 295 -38.30 -37.89 -33.44
N PHE A 296 -39.52 -37.79 -32.92
CA PHE A 296 -40.57 -38.79 -33.17
C PHE A 296 -41.85 -38.12 -33.66
N GLY A 297 -41.98 -37.99 -34.98
CA GLY A 297 -43.21 -37.57 -35.63
C GLY A 297 -43.03 -37.50 -37.14
N LYS A 298 -43.82 -38.32 -37.86
CA LYS A 298 -43.81 -38.63 -39.32
C LYS A 298 -42.86 -39.79 -39.64
N GLY A 299 -43.32 -41.04 -39.72
CA GLY A 299 -44.30 -41.55 -40.71
C GLY A 299 -43.58 -41.61 -42.06
N VAL A 300 -43.29 -42.77 -42.65
CA VAL A 300 -44.21 -43.59 -43.46
C VAL A 300 -43.64 -45.01 -43.59
N VAL A 301 -44.50 -46.02 -43.42
CA VAL A 301 -44.31 -47.38 -43.95
C VAL A 301 -45.15 -47.45 -45.25
N PRO A 302 -44.66 -48.07 -46.34
CA PRO A 302 -45.49 -48.29 -47.53
C PRO A 302 -46.66 -49.24 -47.26
#